data_AF-A0A3S5GHU3-F1
#
_entry.id   AF-A0A3S5GHU3-F1
#
_cell.length_a   1.000
_cell.length_b   1.000
_cell.length_c   1.000
_cell.angle_alpha   90.00
_cell.angle_beta   90.00
_cell.angle_gamma   90.00
#
_symmetry.space_group_name_H-M   'P 1'
#
loop_
_entity.id
_entity.type
_entity.pdbx_description
1 polymer ?
#
loop_
_entity_poly.entity_id
_entity_poly.type
_entity_poly.pdbx_seq_one_letter_code
_entity_poly.pdbx_strand_id
1 'polypeptide(L)' 'MANPMLLPVLQWARRLRYPTLFKLTAGLFALTLFIPDPIPFVDELVLGLGTLLLANWKQRSAAPPPLEQR' A
#
# COMPACT_ATOMS: atom_id res chain seq x y z
N MET A 1 -4.12 15.41 -3.11
CA MET A 1 -4.88 15.63 -1.86
C MET A 1 -5.41 14.27 -1.41
N ALA A 2 -5.25 13.87 -0.15
CA ALA A 2 -5.73 12.54 0.26
C ALA A 2 -7.27 12.57 0.31
N ASN A 3 -7.91 11.93 -0.66
CA ASN A 3 -9.37 11.92 -0.73
C ASN A 3 -9.91 10.97 0.37
N PRO A 4 -10.72 11.47 1.33
CA PRO A 4 -11.18 10.65 2.45
C PRO A 4 -12.02 9.44 2.01
N MET A 5 -12.56 9.45 0.79
CA MET A 5 -13.31 8.33 0.22
C MET A 5 -12.45 7.10 -0.09
N LEU A 6 -11.14 7.24 -0.27
CA LEU A 6 -10.22 6.11 -0.51
C LEU A 6 -9.74 5.45 0.79
N LEU A 7 -9.96 6.09 1.94
CA LEU A 7 -9.48 5.60 3.24
C LEU A 7 -9.97 4.18 3.59
N PRO A 8 -11.24 3.79 3.36
CA PRO A 8 -11.69 2.43 3.64
C PRO A 8 -10.91 1.39 2.82
N VAL A 9 -10.66 1.69 1.53
CA VAL A 9 -9.91 0.80 0.62
C VAL A 9 -8.45 0.69 1.07
N LEU A 10 -7.81 1.80 1.43
CA LEU A 10 -6.43 1.79 1.91
C LEU A 10 -6.28 1.10 3.27
N GLN A 11 -7.25 1.26 4.18
CA GLN A 11 -7.28 0.56 5.46
C GLN A 11 -7.43 -0.96 5.28
N TRP A 12 -8.27 -1.37 4.33
CA TRP A 12 -8.37 -2.77 3.94
C TRP A 12 -7.05 -3.26 3.33
N ALA A 13 -6.48 -2.52 2.37
CA ALA A 13 -5.22 -2.83 1.69
C ALA A 13 -4.05 -3.04 2.68
N ARG A 14 -4.01 -2.24 3.76
CA ARG A 14 -2.99 -2.37 4.81
C ARG A 14 -3.00 -3.72 5.54
N ARG A 15 -4.12 -4.45 5.54
CA ARG A 15 -4.22 -5.78 6.16
C ARG A 15 -3.73 -6.90 5.24
N LEU A 16 -3.47 -6.62 3.96
CA LEU A 16 -3.03 -7.64 3.01
C LEU A 16 -1.55 -7.99 3.24
N ARG A 17 -1.20 -9.25 2.97
CA ARG A 17 0.19 -9.71 2.97
C ARG A 17 0.96 -9.04 1.84
N TYR A 18 2.25 -8.77 2.07
CA TYR A 18 3.17 -8.15 1.11
C TYR A 18 3.04 -8.63 -0.34
N PRO A 19 3.05 -9.95 -0.67
CA PRO A 19 2.94 -10.40 -2.05
C PRO A 19 1.60 -10.07 -2.71
N THR A 20 0.51 -10.02 -1.95
CA THR A 20 -0.81 -9.65 -2.48
C THR A 20 -0.89 -8.15 -2.71
N LEU A 21 -0.41 -7.36 -1.76
CA LEU A 21 -0.34 -5.90 -1.87
C LEU A 21 0.50 -5.49 -3.09
N PHE A 22 1.66 -6.12 -3.29
CA PHE A 22 2.52 -5.88 -4.45
C PHE A 22 1.80 -6.15 -5.77
N LYS A 23 1.11 -7.30 -5.90
CA LYS A 23 0.37 -7.65 -7.13
C LYS A 23 -0.74 -6.66 -7.44
N LEU A 24 -1.49 -6.23 -6.43
CA LEU A 24 -2.55 -5.24 -6.60
C LEU A 24 -2.00 -3.90 -7.05
N THR A 25 -0.96 -3.40 -6.38
CA THR A 25 -0.31 -2.14 -6.75
C THR A 25 0.27 -2.20 -8.16
N ALA A 26 1.01 -3.27 -8.49
CA ALA A 26 1.63 -3.44 -9.80
C ALA A 26 0.59 -3.62 -10.92
N GLY A 27 -0.48 -4.39 -10.67
CA GLY A 27 -1.56 -4.58 -11.62
C GLY A 27 -2.32 -3.30 -11.90
N LEU A 28 -2.65 -2.53 -10.85
CA LEU A 28 -3.33 -1.25 -11.00
C LEU A 28 -2.45 -0.22 -11.73
N PHE A 29 -1.16 -0.15 -11.37
CA PHE A 29 -0.20 0.73 -12.04
C PHE A 29 -0.05 0.39 -13.53
N ALA A 30 0.09 -0.90 -13.87
CA ALA A 30 0.15 -1.33 -15.26
C ALA A 30 -1.15 -0.97 -16.01
N LEU A 31 -2.31 -1.18 -15.40
CA LEU A 31 -3.60 -0.83 -15.99
C LEU A 31 -3.66 0.66 -16.37
N THR A 32 -3.25 1.55 -15.45
CA THR A 32 -3.17 3.01 -15.69
C THR A 32 -2.19 3.39 -16.81
N LEU A 33 -1.13 2.61 -17.05
CA LEU A 33 -0.20 2.87 -18.15
C LEU A 33 -0.77 2.48 -19.52
N PHE A 34 -1.53 1.39 -19.59
CA PHE A 34 -2.06 0.87 -20.86
C PHE A 34 -3.43 1.42 -21.22
N ILE A 35 -4.22 1.85 -20.24
CA ILE A 35 -5.56 2.40 -20.43
C ILE A 35 -5.52 3.88 -20.06
N PRO A 36 -5.75 4.82 -21.00
CA PRO A 36 -5.87 6.23 -20.66
C PRO A 36 -7.05 6.40 -19.69
N ASP A 37 -6.76 6.91 -18.50
CA ASP A 37 -7.63 6.77 -17.34
C ASP A 37 -8.79 7.79 -17.34
N PRO A 38 -10.07 7.35 -17.42
CA PRO A 38 -11.22 8.23 -17.27
C PRO A 38 -11.70 8.33 -15.81
N ILE A 39 -11.14 7.55 -14.88
CA ILE A 39 -11.66 7.37 -13.54
C ILE A 39 -10.96 8.34 -12.58
N PRO A 40 -11.70 9.25 -11.92
CA PRO A 40 -11.09 10.11 -10.91
C PRO A 40 -10.57 9.27 -9.74
N PHE A 41 -9.50 9.74 -9.09
CA PHE A 41 -8.90 9.16 -7.88
C PHE A 41 -8.02 7.92 -8.05
N VAL A 42 -7.82 7.41 -9.26
CA VAL A 42 -6.96 6.24 -9.49
C VAL A 42 -5.50 6.57 -9.18
N ASP A 43 -5.00 7.72 -9.60
CA ASP A 43 -3.64 8.15 -9.32
C ASP A 43 -3.36 8.22 -7.81
N GLU A 44 -4.29 8.78 -7.02
CA GLU A 44 -4.19 8.79 -5.56
C GLU A 44 -4.22 7.37 -4.95
N LEU A 45 -5.03 6.47 -5.51
CA LEU A 45 -5.10 5.09 -5.04
C LEU A 45 -3.80 4.34 -5.34
N VAL A 46 -3.25 4.50 -6.54
CA VAL A 46 -1.96 3.92 -6.95
C VAL A 46 -0.83 4.42 -6.05
N LEU A 47 -0.76 5.72 -5.78
CA LEU A 47 0.23 6.30 -4.87
C LEU A 47 0.03 5.84 -3.41
N GLY A 48 -1.21 5.73 -2.94
CA GLY A 48 -1.54 5.24 -1.61
C GLY A 48 -1.14 3.77 -1.42
N LEU A 49 -1.48 2.92 -2.39
CA LEU A 49 -1.09 1.50 -2.41
C LEU A 49 0.44 1.33 -2.54
N GLY A 50 1.10 2.17 -3.33
CA GLY A 50 2.56 2.21 -3.45
C GLY A 50 3.25 2.59 -2.14
N THR A 51 2.69 3.56 -1.41
CA THR A 51 3.19 3.96 -0.09
C THR A 51 3.04 2.83 0.94
N LEU A 52 1.89 2.15 0.95
CA LEU A 52 1.67 0.97 1.80
C LEU A 52 2.65 -0.15 1.44
N LEU A 53 2.93 -0.37 0.16
CA LEU A 53 3.87 -1.37 -0.30
C LEU A 53 5.29 -1.09 0.23
N LEU A 54 5.77 0.15 0.10
CA LEU A 54 7.06 0.58 0.65
C LEU A 54 7.11 0.45 2.17
N ALA A 55 6.05 0.84 2.87
CA ALA A 55 5.97 0.75 4.33
C ALA A 55 6.10 -0.71 4.82
N ASN A 56 5.56 -1.68 4.07
CA ASN A 56 5.63 -3.10 4.41
C ASN A 56 6.96 -3.78 3.99
N TRP A 57 7.81 -3.12 3.19
CA TRP A 57 9.02 -3.74 2.63
C TRP A 57 10.06 -4.11 3.71
N LYS A 58 10.22 -3.29 4.76
CA LYS A 58 11.32 -3.44 5.74
C LYS A 58 10.92 -4.05 7.09
N GLN A 59 9.67 -4.47 7.27
CA GLN A 59 9.14 -4.83 8.60
C GLN A 59 9.56 -6.24 9.11
N ARG A 60 10.78 -6.68 8.79
CA ARG A 60 11.28 -8.04 9.11
C ARG A 60 12.22 -8.15 10.31
N SER A 61 12.58 -7.05 11.00
CA SER A 61 13.62 -7.13 12.05
C SER A 61 13.46 -6.17 13.24
N ALA A 62 12.23 -5.89 13.67
CA ALA A 62 12.03 -5.34 15.03
C ALA A 62 11.93 -6.52 16.01
N ALA A 63 13.06 -7.20 16.25
CA ALA A 63 13.17 -7.98 17.48
C ALA A 63 13.02 -6.99 18.65
N PRO A 64 12.13 -7.22 19.64
CA PRO A 64 12.07 -6.38 20.82
C PRO A 64 13.47 -6.34 21.44
N PRO A 65 13.99 -5.17 21.86
CA PRO A 65 15.21 -5.14 22.65
C PRO A 65 14.99 -6.05 23.86
N PRO A 66 15.93 -6.96 24.19
CA PRO A 66 15.81 -7.79 25.37
C PRO A 66 15.50 -6.89 26.56
N LEU A 67 14.38 -7.14 27.24
CA LEU A 67 14.07 -6.47 28.49
C LEU A 67 15.17 -6.89 29.46
N GLU A 68 16.10 -5.99 29.71
CA GLU A 68 17.12 -6.16 30.73
C GLU A 68 16.40 -6.11 32.08
N GLN A 69 15.99 -7.30 32.52
CA GLN A 69 15.46 -7.53 33.86
C GLN A 69 16.62 -7.28 34.84
N ARG A 70 16.58 -6.13 35.51
CA ARG A 70 17.35 -5.85 36.72
C ARG A 70 16.45 -5.21 37.76
#